data_AF-A0AAD9XWW6-F1
#
_entry.id   AF-A0AAD9XWW6-F1
#
_cell.length_a   1.000
_cell.length_b   1.000
_cell.length_c   1.000
_cell.angle_alpha   90.00
_cell.angle_beta   90.00
_cell.angle_gamma   90.00
#
_symmetry.space_group_name_H-M   'P 1'
#
loop_
_entity.id
_entity.type
_entity.pdbx_description
1 polymer ?
#
loop_
_entity_poly.entity_id
_entity_poly.type
_entity_poly.pdbx_seq_one_letter_code
_entity_poly.pdbx_strand_id
1 'polypeptide(L)'
;MRNRLRDLFKTPQGDWYEGKSTRHDYFDTLAHIDDALNRVPTQFSDEDQRWFMTSCFGHFLTMHREMKFLGGVIHQLLLREVHYNSPTDEMQFMLGNQSVRFLMVEFCLITGLQFGVVPDTTVYAEVENVIHQRYFPRVDEVSLEEIRGVITVTEFGEAYDAVKLCLIYMLNWILIGVDERFKIPV
;
A
#
# COMPACT_ATOMS: atom_id res chain seq x y z
N MET A 1 -8.84 38.76 -6.33
CA MET A 1 -9.07 37.36 -5.89
C MET A 1 -7.86 36.44 -6.07
N ARG A 2 -7.11 36.48 -7.19
CA ARG A 2 -5.94 35.60 -7.44
C ARG A 2 -4.83 35.59 -6.37
N ASN A 3 -4.64 36.68 -5.62
CA ASN A 3 -3.56 36.76 -4.64
C ASN A 3 -3.87 36.12 -3.27
N ARG A 4 -5.14 35.85 -2.92
CA ARG A 4 -5.50 35.22 -1.63
C ARG A 4 -5.44 33.68 -1.63
N LEU A 5 -5.39 33.06 -2.80
CA LEU A 5 -5.37 31.60 -2.93
C LEU A 5 -3.95 31.04 -2.95
N ARG A 6 -2.93 31.84 -3.27
CA ARG A 6 -1.53 31.35 -3.33
C ARG A 6 -1.03 30.85 -1.99
N ASP A 7 -1.42 31.53 -0.91
CA ASP A 7 -0.98 31.21 0.45
C ASP A 7 -1.69 29.96 1.02
N LEU A 8 -2.70 29.44 0.30
CA LEU A 8 -3.48 28.26 0.68
C LEU A 8 -2.97 26.97 0.02
N PHE A 9 -2.26 27.07 -1.10
CA PHE A 9 -1.68 25.92 -1.77
C PHE A 9 -0.36 25.51 -1.13
N LYS A 10 -0.10 24.21 -1.03
CA LYS A 10 1.23 23.70 -0.69
C LYS A 10 2.25 24.21 -1.71
N THR A 11 3.22 25.01 -1.27
CA THR A 11 4.39 25.31 -2.08
C THR A 11 5.36 24.11 -2.04
N PRO A 12 5.97 23.74 -3.18
CA PRO A 12 6.85 22.58 -3.30
C PRO A 12 8.25 22.85 -2.70
N GLN A 13 8.29 23.42 -1.50
CA GLN A 13 9.51 23.87 -0.83
C GLN A 13 9.56 23.20 0.55
N GLY A 14 10.34 22.13 0.63
CA GLY A 14 10.60 21.38 1.87
C GLY A 14 11.01 19.94 1.60
N ASP A 15 11.81 19.38 2.51
CA ASP A 15 12.35 18.01 2.43
C ASP A 15 11.26 16.94 2.24
N TRP A 16 10.05 17.20 2.75
CA TRP A 16 8.89 16.32 2.61
C TRP A 16 8.35 16.24 1.16
N TYR A 17 8.55 17.28 0.33
CA TYR A 17 8.14 17.30 -1.08
C TYR A 17 9.19 16.59 -1.95
N GLU A 18 10.48 16.82 -1.70
CA GLU A 18 11.57 16.09 -2.38
C GLU A 18 11.53 14.59 -2.04
N GLY A 19 11.25 14.22 -0.80
CA GLY A 19 11.08 12.83 -0.38
C GLY A 19 9.86 12.12 -0.99
N LYS A 20 8.81 12.86 -1.39
CA LYS A 20 7.66 12.31 -2.14
C LYS A 20 7.94 12.20 -3.63
N SER A 21 8.63 13.18 -4.23
CA SER A 21 9.00 13.17 -5.65
C SER A 21 9.99 12.06 -5.98
N THR A 22 11.04 11.89 -5.18
CA THR A 22 12.09 10.87 -5.42
C THR A 22 11.61 9.43 -5.20
N ARG A 23 10.59 9.21 -4.35
CA ARG A 23 9.95 7.89 -4.18
C ARG A 23 8.88 7.60 -5.23
N HIS A 24 8.29 8.61 -5.87
CA HIS A 24 7.23 8.46 -6.86
C HIS A 24 7.71 8.07 -8.26
N ASP A 25 9.01 8.23 -8.55
CA ASP A 25 9.57 7.93 -9.88
C ASP A 25 9.59 6.43 -10.22
N TYR A 26 9.16 5.54 -9.30
CA TYR A 26 9.07 4.09 -9.52
C TYR A 26 7.64 3.53 -9.57
N PHE A 27 6.61 4.35 -9.37
CA PHE A 27 5.21 3.91 -9.44
C PHE A 27 4.66 3.83 -10.87
N ASP A 28 5.50 3.72 -11.89
CA ASP A 28 5.10 3.90 -13.28
C ASP A 28 4.06 2.88 -13.80
N THR A 29 3.83 1.78 -13.09
CA THR A 29 2.82 0.82 -13.53
C THR A 29 2.17 0.03 -12.39
N LEU A 30 0.84 0.13 -12.26
CA LEU A 30 0.04 -0.87 -11.54
C LEU A 30 0.13 -2.26 -12.20
N ALA A 31 0.85 -2.43 -13.31
CA ALA A 31 1.17 -3.75 -13.87
C ALA A 31 1.89 -4.66 -12.87
N HIS A 32 2.67 -4.11 -11.92
CA HIS A 32 3.26 -4.90 -10.82
C HIS A 32 2.21 -5.35 -9.81
N ILE A 33 1.18 -4.53 -9.59
CA ILE A 33 0.01 -4.91 -8.79
C ILE A 33 -0.78 -5.97 -9.54
N ASP A 34 -0.98 -5.85 -10.85
CA ASP A 34 -1.64 -6.88 -11.66
C ASP A 34 -0.84 -8.18 -11.68
N ASP A 35 0.48 -8.16 -11.84
CA ASP A 35 1.31 -9.38 -11.83
C ASP A 35 1.24 -10.08 -10.46
N ALA A 36 1.34 -9.30 -9.37
CA ALA A 36 1.15 -9.82 -8.02
C ALA A 36 -0.27 -10.38 -7.83
N LEU A 37 -1.32 -9.61 -8.14
CA LEU A 37 -2.72 -10.00 -8.01
C LEU A 37 -3.15 -11.11 -8.99
N ASN A 38 -2.43 -11.33 -10.09
CA ASN A 38 -2.66 -12.44 -11.03
C ASN A 38 -2.05 -13.72 -10.48
N ARG A 39 -0.89 -13.64 -9.84
CA ARG A 39 -0.15 -14.81 -9.35
C ARG A 39 -0.63 -15.30 -7.99
N VAL A 40 -1.03 -14.37 -7.11
CA VAL A 40 -1.63 -14.65 -5.79
C VAL A 40 -2.75 -15.72 -5.90
N PRO A 41 -3.78 -15.58 -6.76
CA PRO A 41 -4.81 -16.61 -6.90
C PRO A 41 -4.33 -17.92 -7.52
N THR A 42 -3.30 -17.92 -8.38
CA THR A 42 -2.86 -19.15 -9.07
C THR A 42 -2.18 -20.16 -8.15
N GLN A 43 -1.72 -19.71 -6.98
CA GLN A 43 -1.06 -20.57 -5.99
C GLN A 43 -1.94 -20.93 -4.82
N PHE A 44 -3.12 -20.34 -4.73
CA PHE A 44 -4.01 -20.55 -3.61
C PHE A 44 -4.82 -21.82 -3.83
N SER A 45 -4.93 -22.61 -2.76
CA SER A 45 -6.02 -23.57 -2.67
C SER A 45 -7.36 -22.83 -2.64
N ASP A 46 -8.47 -23.53 -2.90
CA ASP A 46 -9.81 -22.95 -2.79
C ASP A 46 -10.07 -22.34 -1.40
N GLU A 47 -9.42 -22.88 -0.37
CA GLU A 47 -9.50 -22.38 1.00
C GLU A 47 -8.71 -21.07 1.17
N ASP A 48 -7.44 -21.05 0.75
CA ASP A 48 -6.59 -19.84 0.82
C ASP A 48 -7.20 -18.67 0.03
N GLN A 49 -7.82 -18.96 -1.12
CA GLN A 49 -8.51 -17.94 -1.89
C GLN A 49 -9.70 -17.35 -1.12
N ARG A 50 -10.49 -18.17 -0.43
CA ARG A 50 -11.59 -17.68 0.42
C ARG A 50 -11.07 -16.80 1.54
N TRP A 51 -9.98 -17.18 2.19
CA TRP A 51 -9.39 -16.42 3.28
C TRP A 51 -8.77 -15.11 2.85
N PHE A 52 -8.10 -15.09 1.70
CA PHE A 52 -7.62 -13.82 1.14
C PHE A 52 -8.81 -12.93 0.74
N MET A 53 -9.86 -13.49 0.14
CA MET A 53 -11.06 -12.73 -0.23
C MET A 53 -11.81 -12.13 0.98
N THR A 54 -11.73 -12.74 2.15
CA THR A 54 -12.31 -12.20 3.39
C THR A 54 -11.38 -11.21 4.11
N SER A 55 -10.14 -11.06 3.65
CA SER A 55 -9.18 -10.09 4.20
C SER A 55 -9.49 -8.65 3.76
N CYS A 56 -8.82 -7.67 4.38
CA CYS A 56 -8.91 -6.26 3.99
C CYS A 56 -8.47 -5.98 2.55
N PHE A 57 -7.69 -6.87 1.92
CA PHE A 57 -7.23 -6.72 0.55
C PHE A 57 -7.99 -7.60 -0.45
N GLY A 58 -9.00 -8.34 -0.02
CA GLY A 58 -9.74 -9.27 -0.87
C GLY A 58 -10.37 -8.61 -2.09
N HIS A 59 -10.86 -7.37 -1.96
CA HIS A 59 -11.47 -6.63 -3.07
C HIS A 59 -10.47 -6.31 -4.18
N PHE A 60 -9.16 -6.23 -3.90
CA PHE A 60 -8.15 -6.02 -4.94
C PHE A 60 -8.12 -7.17 -5.95
N LEU A 61 -8.44 -8.42 -5.55
CA LEU A 61 -8.54 -9.54 -6.50
C LEU A 61 -9.68 -9.38 -7.51
N THR A 62 -10.68 -8.57 -7.17
CA THR A 62 -11.87 -8.30 -7.99
C THR A 62 -11.80 -6.98 -8.76
N MET A 63 -10.79 -6.14 -8.48
CA MET A 63 -10.61 -4.88 -9.20
C MET A 63 -10.23 -5.12 -10.66
N HIS A 64 -10.66 -4.20 -11.54
CA HIS A 64 -10.33 -4.26 -12.95
C HIS A 64 -8.83 -4.04 -13.19
N ARG A 65 -8.20 -5.03 -13.82
CA ARG A 65 -6.76 -5.17 -14.07
C ARG A 65 -6.20 -4.31 -15.22
N GLU A 66 -6.88 -3.21 -15.54
CA GLU A 66 -6.46 -2.27 -16.60
C GLU A 66 -6.23 -0.86 -16.06
N MET A 67 -6.21 -0.72 -14.74
CA MET A 67 -5.99 0.57 -14.11
C MET A 67 -4.53 0.99 -14.35
N LYS A 68 -4.32 2.05 -15.12
CA LYS A 68 -2.98 2.62 -15.32
C LYS A 68 -2.69 3.61 -14.20
N PHE A 69 -1.53 3.49 -13.55
CA PHE A 69 -1.07 4.56 -12.67
C PHE A 69 -0.77 5.77 -13.53
N LEU A 70 -1.40 6.90 -13.21
CA LEU A 70 -1.15 8.17 -13.87
C LEU A 70 -0.45 9.08 -12.87
N GLY A 71 0.85 8.82 -12.64
CA GLY A 71 1.66 9.58 -11.67
C GLY A 71 1.61 11.09 -11.91
N GLY A 72 1.61 11.51 -13.18
CA GLY A 72 1.42 12.92 -13.55
C GLY A 72 0.07 13.49 -13.08
N VAL A 73 -1.02 12.72 -13.15
CA VAL A 73 -2.34 13.16 -12.65
C VAL A 73 -2.33 13.27 -11.13
N ILE A 74 -1.76 12.28 -10.43
CA ILE A 74 -1.60 12.31 -8.96
C ILE A 74 -0.76 13.50 -8.53
N HIS A 75 0.37 13.75 -9.20
CA HIS A 75 1.22 14.90 -8.94
C HIS A 75 0.47 16.23 -9.12
N GLN A 76 -0.26 16.39 -10.23
CA GLN A 76 -1.07 17.57 -10.50
C GLN A 76 -2.24 17.74 -9.51
N LEU A 77 -2.76 16.64 -8.96
CA LEU A 77 -3.74 16.66 -7.88
C LEU A 77 -3.11 17.14 -6.57
N LEU A 78 -1.95 16.60 -6.20
CA LEU A 78 -1.22 16.98 -4.97
C LEU A 78 -0.80 18.46 -4.96
N LEU A 79 -0.43 19.03 -6.11
CA LEU A 79 -0.14 20.46 -6.24
C LEU A 79 -1.35 21.37 -5.96
N ARG A 80 -2.57 20.81 -5.98
CA ARG A 80 -3.82 21.52 -5.69
C ARG A 80 -4.34 21.25 -4.28
N GLU A 81 -3.56 20.54 -3.46
CA GLU A 81 -3.88 20.35 -2.05
C GLU A 81 -3.83 21.69 -1.32
N VAL A 82 -4.86 21.94 -0.53
CA VAL A 82 -5.04 23.17 0.25
C VAL A 82 -4.82 22.87 1.73
N HIS A 83 -4.01 23.71 2.37
CA HIS A 83 -3.86 23.72 3.82
C HIS A 83 -4.73 24.81 4.43
N TYR A 84 -5.74 24.41 5.19
CA TYR A 84 -6.51 25.32 6.01
C TYR A 84 -6.77 24.69 7.36
N ASN A 85 -5.98 25.02 8.40
CA ASN A 85 -6.19 24.64 9.81
C ASN A 85 -7.04 23.36 9.99
N SER A 86 -6.68 22.33 9.23
CA SER A 86 -7.60 21.24 8.96
C SER A 86 -7.46 20.24 10.10
N PRO A 87 -8.53 19.53 10.47
CA PRO A 87 -8.39 18.32 11.27
C PRO A 87 -7.26 17.47 10.68
N THR A 88 -6.44 16.86 11.54
CA THR A 88 -5.25 16.07 11.16
C THR A 88 -5.54 14.94 10.16
N ASP A 89 -6.81 14.59 9.96
CA ASP A 89 -7.26 13.39 9.28
C ASP A 89 -8.03 13.65 7.97
N GLU A 90 -7.87 14.84 7.37
CA GLU A 90 -8.45 15.16 6.05
C GLU A 90 -7.44 15.79 5.09
N MET A 91 -7.57 15.43 3.80
CA MET A 91 -6.91 16.12 2.68
C MET A 91 -7.95 16.85 1.84
N GLN A 92 -7.69 18.11 1.52
CA GLN A 92 -8.59 18.93 0.71
C GLN A 92 -7.89 19.39 -0.57
N PHE A 93 -8.56 19.24 -1.71
CA PHE A 93 -8.03 19.58 -3.02
C PHE A 93 -8.95 20.56 -3.75
N MET A 94 -8.37 21.59 -4.37
CA MET A 94 -9.12 22.52 -5.21
C MET A 94 -9.05 22.12 -6.68
N LEU A 95 -10.17 21.60 -7.19
CA LEU A 95 -10.33 21.18 -8.59
C LEU A 95 -11.26 22.14 -9.32
N GLY A 96 -10.69 23.02 -10.15
CA GLY A 96 -11.45 24.10 -10.78
C GLY A 96 -12.04 25.05 -9.73
N ASN A 97 -13.36 25.15 -9.69
CA ASN A 97 -14.10 25.94 -8.70
C ASN A 97 -14.71 25.07 -7.58
N GLN A 98 -14.36 23.79 -7.51
CA GLN A 98 -14.88 22.87 -6.52
C GLN A 98 -13.79 22.43 -5.54
N SER A 99 -14.18 22.30 -4.28
CA SER A 99 -13.38 21.69 -3.25
C SER A 99 -13.75 20.22 -3.13
N VAL A 100 -12.77 19.33 -3.27
CA VAL A 100 -12.93 17.88 -3.06
C VAL A 100 -12.18 17.51 -1.78
N ARG A 101 -12.75 16.60 -0.99
CA ARG A 101 -12.14 16.10 0.24
C ARG A 101 -11.84 14.62 0.12
N PHE A 102 -10.78 14.20 0.78
CA PHE A 102 -10.40 12.82 1.00
C PHE A 102 -10.21 12.65 2.51
N LEU A 103 -11.15 11.96 3.14
CA LEU A 103 -11.21 11.72 4.58
C LEU A 103 -10.75 10.29 4.88
N MET A 104 -10.62 10.01 6.17
CA MET A 104 -10.41 8.67 6.70
C MET A 104 -11.41 7.64 6.17
N VAL A 105 -12.67 8.03 6.01
CA VAL A 105 -13.72 7.10 5.55
C VAL A 105 -13.48 6.68 4.10
N GLU A 106 -13.11 7.60 3.20
CA GLU A 106 -12.73 7.24 1.83
C GLU A 106 -11.47 6.37 1.82
N PHE A 107 -10.49 6.65 2.68
CA PHE A 107 -9.29 5.81 2.80
C PHE A 107 -9.64 4.37 3.21
N CYS A 108 -10.47 4.19 4.25
CA CYS A 108 -10.95 2.87 4.68
C CYS A 108 -11.70 2.15 3.56
N LEU A 109 -12.57 2.86 2.85
CA LEU A 109 -13.36 2.28 1.77
C LEU A 109 -12.49 1.76 0.62
N ILE A 110 -11.43 2.51 0.25
CA ILE A 110 -10.53 2.15 -0.84
C ILE A 110 -9.57 1.03 -0.43
N THR A 111 -9.02 1.10 0.78
CA THR A 111 -7.99 0.16 1.24
C THR A 111 -8.56 -1.11 1.87
N GLY A 112 -9.83 -1.09 2.27
CA GLY A 112 -10.46 -2.14 3.07
C GLY A 112 -9.95 -2.19 4.52
N LEU A 113 -9.08 -1.26 4.92
CA LEU A 113 -8.56 -1.15 6.28
C LEU A 113 -9.55 -0.41 7.18
N GLN A 114 -9.41 -0.60 8.49
CA GLN A 114 -10.24 0.06 9.50
C GLN A 114 -9.36 1.00 10.33
N PHE A 115 -9.88 2.20 10.62
CA PHE A 115 -9.30 3.06 11.66
C PHE A 115 -9.78 2.60 13.03
N GLY A 116 -8.89 2.61 14.01
CA GLY A 116 -9.20 2.19 15.36
C GLY A 116 -7.96 2.11 16.23
N VAL A 117 -8.16 1.61 17.45
CA VAL A 117 -7.05 1.33 18.37
C VAL A 117 -6.20 0.23 17.76
N VAL A 118 -4.91 0.50 17.56
CA VAL A 118 -3.94 -0.54 17.18
C VAL A 118 -4.03 -1.63 18.25
N PRO A 119 -4.38 -2.87 17.89
CA PRO A 119 -4.47 -3.94 18.86
C PRO A 119 -3.12 -4.09 19.56
N ASP A 120 -3.15 -4.36 20.86
CA ASP A 120 -1.93 -4.57 21.63
C ASP A 120 -1.16 -5.76 21.03
N THR A 121 -0.06 -5.47 20.36
CA THR A 121 0.74 -6.49 19.69
C THR A 121 1.70 -7.19 20.65
N THR A 122 1.84 -6.71 21.89
CA THR A 122 2.67 -7.38 22.91
C THR A 122 2.13 -8.75 23.29
N VAL A 123 0.84 -9.00 23.05
CA VAL A 123 0.21 -10.32 23.21
C VAL A 123 0.74 -11.34 22.18
N TYR A 124 1.31 -10.88 21.07
CA TYR A 124 1.94 -11.71 20.04
C TYR A 124 3.47 -11.84 20.20
N ALA A 125 4.08 -11.23 21.23
CA ALA A 125 5.53 -11.15 21.40
C ALA A 125 6.23 -12.50 21.65
N GLU A 126 5.48 -13.60 21.85
CA GLU A 126 6.02 -14.94 22.09
C GLU A 126 5.84 -15.90 20.92
N VAL A 127 5.24 -15.47 19.81
CA VAL A 127 5.14 -16.34 18.62
C VAL A 127 6.45 -16.24 17.87
N GLU A 128 7.25 -17.32 17.90
CA GLU A 128 8.43 -17.44 17.04
C GLU A 128 8.04 -17.04 15.60
N ASN A 129 8.91 -16.29 14.92
CA ASN A 129 8.66 -15.88 13.54
C ASN A 129 8.83 -17.08 12.59
N VAL A 130 7.90 -18.04 12.69
CA VAL A 130 7.94 -19.34 12.01
C VAL A 130 7.95 -19.15 10.48
N ILE A 131 7.22 -18.16 9.98
CA ILE A 131 7.18 -17.83 8.55
C ILE A 131 8.55 -17.35 8.08
N HIS A 132 9.17 -16.44 8.82
CA HIS A 132 10.51 -15.97 8.50
C HIS A 132 11.53 -17.13 8.53
N GLN A 133 11.54 -17.93 9.59
CA GLN A 133 12.45 -19.06 9.71
C GLN A 133 12.25 -20.11 8.61
N ARG A 134 11.00 -20.33 8.17
CA ARG A 134 10.64 -21.32 7.16
C ARG A 134 11.00 -20.89 5.74
N TYR A 135 10.74 -19.63 5.40
CA TYR A 135 10.87 -19.15 4.01
C TYR A 135 12.09 -18.26 3.77
N PHE A 136 12.66 -17.66 4.82
CA PHE A 136 13.83 -16.78 4.76
C PHE A 136 14.88 -17.18 5.80
N PRO A 137 15.34 -18.45 5.81
CA PRO A 137 16.28 -18.90 6.81
C PRO A 137 17.62 -18.15 6.69
N ARG A 138 18.15 -17.67 7.82
CA ARG A 138 19.48 -17.05 7.95
C ARG A 138 19.64 -15.70 7.23
N VAL A 139 18.54 -15.01 6.98
CA VAL A 139 18.55 -13.62 6.49
C VAL A 139 17.97 -12.75 7.60
N ASP A 140 18.57 -11.60 7.89
CA ASP A 140 18.07 -10.70 8.94
C ASP A 140 17.11 -9.62 8.37
N GLU A 141 17.08 -9.48 7.04
CA GLU A 141 16.26 -8.49 6.34
C GLU A 141 15.81 -9.05 4.99
N VAL A 142 14.53 -8.89 4.67
CA VAL A 142 13.95 -9.43 3.43
C VAL A 142 13.42 -8.29 2.57
N SER A 143 13.77 -8.31 1.29
CA SER A 143 13.26 -7.39 0.29
C SER A 143 11.89 -7.85 -0.25
N LEU A 144 11.11 -6.90 -0.79
CA LEU A 144 9.84 -7.25 -1.44
C LEU A 144 10.02 -8.15 -2.67
N GLU A 145 11.16 -8.03 -3.36
CA GLU A 145 11.53 -8.93 -4.46
C GLU A 145 11.70 -10.38 -3.99
N GLU A 146 12.36 -10.59 -2.84
CA GLU A 146 12.53 -11.92 -2.23
C GLU A 146 11.20 -12.50 -1.76
N ILE A 147 10.34 -11.67 -1.14
CA ILE A 147 8.98 -12.09 -0.77
C ILE A 147 8.19 -12.51 -2.01
N ARG A 148 8.25 -11.72 -3.09
CA ARG A 148 7.60 -12.07 -4.37
C ARG A 148 8.18 -13.36 -4.94
N GLY A 149 9.49 -13.57 -4.85
CA GLY A 149 10.16 -14.79 -5.28
C GLY A 149 9.62 -16.03 -4.57
N VAL A 150 9.50 -15.98 -3.24
CA VAL A 150 8.89 -17.07 -2.45
C VAL A 150 7.44 -17.29 -2.84
N ILE A 151 6.63 -16.21 -2.91
CA ILE A 151 5.23 -16.27 -3.37
C ILE A 151 5.12 -16.78 -4.81
N THR A 152 6.19 -16.79 -5.63
CA THR A 152 6.11 -17.25 -7.03
C THR A 152 6.60 -18.69 -7.21
N VAL A 153 7.60 -19.12 -6.44
CA VAL A 153 8.32 -20.37 -6.69
C VAL A 153 8.01 -21.45 -5.65
N THR A 154 7.50 -21.08 -4.48
CA THR A 154 7.31 -22.01 -3.37
C THR A 154 5.92 -22.64 -3.36
N GLU A 155 5.88 -23.97 -3.23
CA GLU A 155 4.66 -24.67 -2.84
C GLU A 155 4.49 -24.58 -1.32
N PHE A 156 3.39 -23.98 -0.87
CA PHE A 156 3.12 -23.77 0.55
C PHE A 156 2.56 -25.05 1.17
N GLY A 157 3.33 -25.65 2.09
CA GLY A 157 2.90 -26.86 2.82
C GLY A 157 2.00 -26.58 4.02
N GLU A 158 2.03 -25.36 4.56
CA GLU A 158 1.19 -24.94 5.67
C GLU A 158 0.05 -24.07 5.17
N ALA A 159 -1.15 -24.33 5.71
CA ALA A 159 -2.30 -23.52 5.40
C ALA A 159 -2.03 -22.05 5.78
N TYR A 160 -2.55 -21.11 5.00
CA TYR A 160 -2.49 -19.66 5.27
C TYR A 160 -1.13 -18.96 5.13
N ASP A 161 0.00 -19.68 5.02
CA ASP A 161 1.31 -19.02 4.92
C ASP A 161 1.42 -18.19 3.63
N ALA A 162 0.89 -18.73 2.53
CA ALA A 162 0.76 -18.01 1.27
C ALA A 162 -0.04 -16.71 1.43
N VAL A 163 -1.19 -16.79 2.12
CA VAL A 163 -2.07 -15.64 2.38
C VAL A 163 -1.32 -14.57 3.18
N LYS A 164 -0.62 -14.94 4.25
CA LYS A 164 0.11 -13.98 5.10
C LYS A 164 1.24 -13.27 4.34
N LEU A 165 2.04 -14.01 3.55
CA LEU A 165 3.09 -13.40 2.73
C LEU A 165 2.50 -12.45 1.68
N CYS A 166 1.37 -12.82 1.07
CA CYS A 166 0.67 -11.96 0.12
C CYS A 166 0.16 -10.68 0.80
N LEU A 167 -0.39 -10.76 2.02
CA LEU A 167 -0.81 -9.58 2.77
C LEU A 167 0.38 -8.65 3.11
N ILE A 168 1.53 -9.22 3.50
CA ILE A 168 2.76 -8.45 3.78
C ILE A 168 3.26 -7.76 2.52
N TYR A 169 3.31 -8.50 1.40
CA TYR A 169 3.72 -7.96 0.11
C TYR A 169 2.79 -6.80 -0.32
N MET A 170 1.48 -7.03 -0.29
CA MET A 170 0.47 -6.03 -0.65
C MET A 170 0.53 -4.79 0.24
N LEU A 171 0.69 -4.95 1.55
CA LEU A 171 0.80 -3.84 2.48
C LEU A 171 2.01 -2.96 2.15
N ASN A 172 3.20 -3.56 2.01
CA ASN A 172 4.42 -2.81 1.78
C ASN A 172 4.48 -2.19 0.38
N TRP A 173 4.00 -2.92 -0.63
CA TRP A 173 4.01 -2.45 -2.01
C TRP A 173 2.91 -1.42 -2.30
N ILE A 174 1.66 -1.70 -1.94
CA ILE A 174 0.50 -0.85 -2.30
C ILE A 174 0.31 0.30 -1.33
N LEU A 175 0.38 0.02 -0.02
CA LEU A 175 0.01 1.02 0.99
C LEU A 175 1.18 1.92 1.36
N ILE A 176 2.36 1.32 1.55
CA ILE A 176 3.55 2.06 1.97
C ILE A 176 4.31 2.61 0.75
N GLY A 177 4.26 1.91 -0.38
CA GLY A 177 4.97 2.29 -1.60
C GLY A 177 6.47 2.17 -1.47
N VAL A 178 6.90 1.06 -0.87
CA VAL A 178 8.29 0.69 -0.67
C VAL A 178 8.87 0.17 -1.99
N ASP A 179 10.05 0.64 -2.38
CA ASP A 179 10.78 0.10 -3.54
C ASP A 179 11.04 -1.41 -3.36
N GLU A 180 10.96 -2.21 -4.44
CA GLU A 180 11.08 -3.68 -4.32
C GLU A 180 12.42 -4.11 -3.69
N ARG A 181 13.46 -3.29 -3.82
CA ARG A 181 14.82 -3.51 -3.33
C ARG A 181 15.01 -3.04 -1.89
N PHE A 182 14.06 -2.28 -1.35
CA PHE A 182 14.11 -1.84 0.02
C PHE A 182 13.93 -3.03 0.95
N LYS A 183 14.78 -3.08 1.96
CA LYS A 183 14.83 -4.19 2.90
C LYS A 183 13.94 -3.91 4.08
N ILE A 184 13.09 -4.87 4.42
CA ILE A 184 12.21 -4.82 5.58
C ILE A 184 12.87 -5.65 6.68
N PRO A 185 13.07 -5.11 7.89
CA PRO A 185 13.51 -5.91 9.04
C PRO A 185 12.41 -6.89 9.42
N VAL A 186 12.75 -8.17 9.58
CA VAL A 186 11.79 -9.28 9.79
C VAL A 186 12.06 -10.04 11.08
#